data_AF-A0A965PCE4-F1
#
_entry.id   AF-A0A965PCE4-F1
#
_cell.length_a   1.000
_cell.length_b   1.000
_cell.length_c   1.000
_cell.angle_alpha   90.00
_cell.angle_beta   90.00
_cell.angle_gamma   90.00
#
_symmetry.space_group_name_H-M   'P 1'
#
loop_
_entity.id
_entity.type
_entity.pdbx_description
1 polymer ?
#
loop_
_entity_poly.entity_id
_entity_poly.type
_entity_poly.pdbx_seq_one_letter_code
_entity_poly.pdbx_strand_id
1 'polypeptide(L)'
;MKTQPYRFVVRATQSIAHGEAGVNSTGPNNTTLFARELALLNREQISASDVDIQASIDQLLRVALVPASSVEFLTTLTGGELLAVIFASQFPLIYRGEGEGLFAGAERYQYLTTRLVDAATCCSTLPTAWAYVSRKLSLSPPGSGWHPPLLALFSLPPFLQSAALAATLRAPEMIVMGARFIADGMKTTSWRYAEAVDRDTEEGVIYEATEEQVRQLGANDGRMLAVRIPAISGNSIRHNLLRAPGATRLLTELGLTPDREIVPIAVERFLYSGGNTVKGARAPGACDLYEAVVRRNYPFIDALGGSFDQFLLTRSNVSVASWIVCRENNWITASKTDGQYTSDVSIFDLVSEVTRTRSGIGGKDKESGQMIFSYETLAAQTAFLIEVSFQPYTSDLTIGAVMQAIDDWQGSGGTLGAKSAQGHSGFIAEHYRNDVRQALAAEYLSYLAENRDRLRQGLIDATFGTEAVLCGA
;
A
#
# COMPACT_ATOMS: atom_id res chain seq x y z
N MET A 1 -10.64 -27.87 2.42
CA MET A 1 -11.30 -27.09 3.49
C MET A 1 -10.28 -26.38 4.39
N LYS A 2 -9.31 -27.07 5.01
CA LYS A 2 -8.31 -26.43 5.91
C LYS A 2 -7.39 -25.38 5.26
N THR A 3 -7.14 -25.49 3.94
CA THR A 3 -6.33 -24.54 3.17
C THR A 3 -7.11 -23.35 2.62
N GLN A 4 -8.45 -23.34 2.75
CA GLN A 4 -9.22 -22.17 2.34
C GLN A 4 -9.00 -21.03 3.34
N PRO A 5 -8.93 -19.78 2.89
CA PRO A 5 -8.81 -18.65 3.81
C PRO A 5 -9.97 -18.62 4.80
N TYR A 6 -9.67 -18.28 6.05
CA TYR A 6 -10.66 -17.93 7.05
C TYR A 6 -11.05 -16.46 6.86
N ARG A 7 -12.33 -16.19 6.65
CA ARG A 7 -12.84 -14.84 6.37
C ARG A 7 -13.92 -14.47 7.36
N PHE A 8 -13.87 -13.24 7.83
CA PHE A 8 -14.89 -12.69 8.70
C PHE A 8 -14.96 -11.17 8.52
N VAL A 9 -16.11 -10.60 8.84
CA VAL A 9 -16.33 -9.16 8.79
C VAL A 9 -16.31 -8.60 10.20
N VAL A 10 -15.57 -7.52 10.37
CA VAL A 10 -15.55 -6.74 11.60
C VAL A 10 -16.13 -5.36 11.32
N ARG A 11 -16.95 -4.86 12.24
CA ARG A 11 -17.51 -3.51 12.17
C ARG A 11 -16.96 -2.65 13.28
N ALA A 12 -16.50 -1.45 12.92
CA ALA A 12 -16.00 -0.51 13.90
C ALA A 12 -17.15 0.05 14.76
N THR A 13 -17.03 -0.04 16.07
CA THR A 13 -17.99 0.54 17.02
C THR A 13 -17.75 2.03 17.23
N GLN A 14 -16.52 2.48 17.00
CA GLN A 14 -16.04 3.85 17.14
C GLN A 14 -15.33 4.28 15.86
N SER A 15 -15.00 5.56 15.74
CA SER A 15 -14.15 6.01 14.63
C SER A 15 -12.77 5.37 14.73
N ILE A 16 -12.18 5.03 13.59
CA ILE A 16 -10.92 4.30 13.53
C ILE A 16 -9.82 5.30 13.29
N ALA A 17 -8.80 5.29 14.13
CA ALA A 17 -7.58 6.05 13.90
C ALA A 17 -6.44 5.08 13.60
N HIS A 18 -5.66 5.36 12.56
CA HIS A 18 -4.49 4.56 12.25
C HIS A 18 -3.34 5.45 11.80
N GLY A 19 -2.12 5.05 12.14
CA GLY A 19 -0.90 5.72 11.72
C GLY A 19 0.23 4.71 11.75
N GLU A 20 0.97 4.59 10.65
CA GLU A 20 2.18 3.79 10.62
C GLU A 20 3.41 4.64 10.96
N ALA A 21 4.42 4.01 11.56
CA ALA A 21 5.74 4.60 11.68
C ALA A 21 6.45 4.46 10.32
N GLY A 22 6.50 5.54 9.53
CA GLY A 22 7.17 5.54 8.22
C GLY A 22 7.47 6.97 7.75
N VAL A 23 8.46 7.12 6.87
CA VAL A 23 8.97 8.43 6.39
C VAL A 23 7.87 9.25 5.67
N ASN A 24 6.80 8.59 5.20
CA ASN A 24 5.66 9.20 4.51
C ASN A 24 4.40 9.38 5.40
N SER A 25 4.46 9.06 6.71
CA SER A 25 3.27 9.11 7.58
C SER A 25 3.01 10.47 8.22
N THR A 26 3.89 11.44 7.97
CA THR A 26 3.69 12.85 8.33
C THR A 26 3.28 13.64 7.09
N GLY A 27 2.01 14.03 7.04
CA GLY A 27 1.56 15.07 6.12
C GLY A 27 2.20 16.43 6.49
N PRO A 28 2.04 17.46 5.64
CA PRO A 28 2.35 18.81 6.07
C PRO A 28 1.61 19.13 7.38
N ASN A 29 2.30 19.77 8.33
CA ASN A 29 1.74 20.28 9.60
C ASN A 29 1.35 19.25 10.67
N ASN A 30 2.23 18.27 10.99
CA ASN A 30 2.04 17.38 12.15
C ASN A 30 0.73 16.55 12.08
N THR A 31 0.34 16.18 10.86
CA THR A 31 -0.85 15.37 10.56
C THR A 31 -0.46 13.91 10.33
N THR A 32 -1.05 12.98 11.09
CA THR A 32 -0.91 11.54 10.85
C THR A 32 -1.96 11.06 9.86
N LEU A 33 -1.52 10.51 8.73
CA LEU A 33 -2.40 10.04 7.67
C LEU A 33 -2.51 8.51 7.66
N PHE A 34 -3.61 7.96 7.13
CA PHE A 34 -3.69 6.53 6.85
C PHE A 34 -2.66 6.11 5.80
N ALA A 35 -2.13 4.89 5.97
CA ALA A 35 -1.52 4.18 4.85
C ALA A 35 -2.55 4.08 3.72
N ARG A 36 -2.10 4.23 2.47
CA ARG A 36 -2.98 4.20 1.31
C ARG A 36 -2.53 3.13 0.35
N GLU A 37 -3.46 2.30 -0.07
CA GLU A 37 -3.25 1.33 -1.14
C GLU A 37 -3.76 1.90 -2.45
N LEU A 38 -3.03 1.67 -3.54
CA LEU A 38 -3.46 2.07 -4.87
C LEU A 38 -4.52 1.09 -5.36
N ALA A 39 -5.73 1.58 -5.61
CA ALA A 39 -6.80 0.83 -6.24
C ALA A 39 -7.12 1.44 -7.60
N LEU A 40 -7.35 0.58 -8.59
CA LEU A 40 -7.85 0.97 -9.90
C LEU A 40 -9.34 0.66 -9.94
N LEU A 41 -10.15 1.69 -10.11
CA LEU A 41 -11.61 1.58 -10.10
C LEU A 41 -12.17 1.75 -11.49
N ASN A 42 -13.06 0.85 -11.89
CA ASN A 42 -13.90 1.09 -13.05
C ASN A 42 -14.91 2.20 -12.72
N ARG A 43 -14.84 3.30 -13.46
CA ARG A 43 -15.83 4.36 -13.40
C ARG A 43 -16.92 4.05 -14.42
N GLU A 44 -18.12 3.73 -13.95
CA GLU A 44 -19.31 3.81 -14.79
C GLU A 44 -19.51 5.29 -15.13
N GLN A 45 -19.10 5.70 -16.33
CA GLN A 45 -19.44 7.02 -16.87
C GLN A 45 -20.63 6.91 -17.81
N ILE A 46 -21.41 7.99 -17.78
CA ILE A 46 -22.55 8.27 -18.67
C ILE A 46 -22.11 8.00 -20.11
N SER A 47 -22.98 7.26 -20.82
CA SER A 47 -22.78 6.61 -22.11
C SER A 47 -21.74 7.24 -23.04
N ALA A 48 -20.77 6.42 -23.47
CA ALA A 48 -19.86 6.70 -24.58
C ALA A 48 -20.56 6.86 -25.95
N SER A 49 -21.89 7.00 -25.99
CA SER A 49 -22.68 7.01 -27.23
C SER A 49 -22.41 8.23 -28.11
N ASP A 50 -21.84 9.31 -27.56
CA ASP A 50 -21.80 10.62 -28.22
C ASP A 50 -20.39 11.18 -28.46
N VAL A 51 -19.32 10.44 -28.11
CA VAL A 51 -17.93 10.93 -28.23
C VAL A 51 -17.15 10.14 -29.27
N ASP A 52 -16.72 10.83 -30.33
CA ASP A 52 -15.79 10.28 -31.32
C ASP A 52 -14.35 10.27 -30.77
N ILE A 53 -13.92 9.09 -30.35
CA ILE A 53 -12.59 8.85 -29.79
C ILE A 53 -11.50 9.11 -30.83
N GLN A 54 -11.70 8.64 -32.07
CA GLN A 54 -10.73 8.80 -33.14
C GLN A 54 -10.51 10.29 -33.41
N ALA A 55 -11.59 11.05 -33.61
CA ALA A 55 -11.49 12.48 -33.87
C ALA A 55 -10.78 13.25 -32.75
N SER A 56 -11.02 12.85 -31.49
CA SER A 56 -10.36 13.46 -30.32
C SER A 56 -8.86 13.20 -30.30
N ILE A 57 -8.43 11.97 -30.63
CA ILE A 57 -7.01 11.59 -30.68
C ILE A 57 -6.33 12.24 -31.89
N ASP A 58 -6.96 12.24 -33.06
CA ASP A 58 -6.42 12.86 -34.27
C ASP A 58 -6.19 14.36 -34.07
N GLN A 59 -7.10 15.06 -33.38
CA GLN A 59 -6.94 16.48 -33.07
C GLN A 59 -5.69 16.74 -32.22
N LEU A 60 -5.40 15.86 -31.25
CA LEU A 60 -4.18 15.92 -30.45
C LEU A 60 -2.93 15.62 -31.30
N LEU A 61 -2.93 14.52 -32.06
CA LEU A 61 -1.74 14.06 -32.79
C LEU A 61 -1.35 15.00 -33.93
N ARG A 62 -2.30 15.73 -34.52
CA ARG A 62 -2.03 16.79 -35.51
C ARG A 62 -1.17 17.93 -34.97
N VAL A 63 -1.23 18.19 -33.67
CA VAL A 63 -0.46 19.28 -33.03
C VAL A 63 0.74 18.78 -32.22
N ALA A 64 0.73 17.52 -31.80
CA ALA A 64 1.78 16.87 -31.02
C ALA A 64 2.78 16.10 -31.92
N LEU A 65 3.65 16.84 -32.60
CA LEU A 65 4.70 16.24 -33.44
C LEU A 65 5.63 15.35 -32.61
N VAL A 66 6.03 14.23 -33.20
CA VAL A 66 6.99 13.28 -32.63
C VAL A 66 8.17 13.06 -33.58
N PRO A 67 9.35 12.66 -33.07
CA PRO A 67 10.48 12.32 -33.94
C PRO A 67 10.17 11.09 -34.79
N ALA A 68 10.62 11.06 -36.05
CA ALA A 68 10.41 9.92 -36.95
C ALA A 68 10.89 8.58 -36.36
N SER A 69 12.01 8.59 -35.62
CA SER A 69 12.54 7.42 -34.91
C SER A 69 11.65 6.90 -33.78
N SER A 70 10.73 7.73 -33.29
CA SER A 70 9.80 7.35 -32.22
C SER A 70 8.58 6.59 -32.70
N VAL A 71 8.27 6.59 -34.01
CA VAL A 71 7.04 6.00 -34.55
C VAL A 71 6.94 4.51 -34.22
N GLU A 72 8.01 3.73 -34.44
CA GLU A 72 8.01 2.29 -34.15
C GLU A 72 7.82 1.99 -32.67
N PHE A 73 8.40 2.79 -31.77
CA PHE A 73 8.17 2.64 -30.34
C PHE A 73 6.70 2.96 -30.00
N LEU A 74 6.15 4.05 -30.54
CA LEU A 74 4.79 4.49 -30.24
C LEU A 74 3.73 3.48 -30.70
N THR A 75 3.94 2.74 -31.80
CA THR A 75 3.01 1.68 -32.23
C THR A 75 2.94 0.50 -31.28
N THR A 76 3.96 0.29 -30.43
CA THR A 76 3.95 -0.78 -29.42
C THR A 76 3.14 -0.44 -28.17
N LEU A 77 2.78 0.83 -27.97
CA LEU A 77 2.08 1.30 -26.78
C LEU A 77 0.58 1.04 -26.86
N THR A 78 -0.05 0.80 -25.71
CA THR A 78 -1.50 0.88 -25.59
C THR A 78 -1.99 2.31 -25.77
N GLY A 79 -3.29 2.50 -26.07
CA GLY A 79 -3.82 3.85 -26.29
C GLY A 79 -3.69 4.77 -25.07
N GLY A 80 -3.86 4.23 -23.85
CA GLY A 80 -3.64 5.00 -22.61
C GLY A 80 -2.17 5.38 -22.41
N GLU A 81 -1.24 4.48 -22.72
CA GLU A 81 0.20 4.73 -22.64
C GLU A 81 0.66 5.76 -23.67
N LEU A 82 0.12 5.72 -24.90
CA LEU A 82 0.37 6.73 -25.92
C LEU A 82 0.02 8.14 -25.41
N LEU A 83 -1.20 8.32 -24.88
CA LEU A 83 -1.64 9.61 -24.33
C LEU A 83 -0.76 10.04 -23.14
N ALA A 84 -0.37 9.10 -22.27
CA ALA A 84 0.48 9.37 -21.12
C ALA A 84 1.90 9.79 -21.53
N VAL A 85 2.49 9.14 -22.52
CA VAL A 85 3.81 9.48 -23.09
C VAL A 85 3.79 10.86 -23.72
N ILE A 86 2.75 11.18 -24.52
CA ILE A 86 2.58 12.50 -25.12
C ILE A 86 2.38 13.58 -24.04
N PHE A 87 1.62 13.30 -22.99
CA PHE A 87 1.46 14.21 -21.86
C PHE A 87 2.76 14.44 -21.10
N ALA A 88 3.45 13.36 -20.73
CA ALA A 88 4.70 13.42 -19.98
C ALA A 88 5.83 14.09 -20.79
N SER A 89 5.84 13.95 -22.12
CA SER A 89 6.84 14.61 -22.98
C SER A 89 6.70 16.13 -23.00
N GLN A 90 5.51 16.67 -22.70
CA GLN A 90 5.32 18.13 -22.66
C GLN A 90 6.20 18.82 -21.61
N PHE A 91 6.53 18.14 -20.50
CA PHE A 91 7.42 18.73 -19.48
C PHE A 91 8.83 19.03 -20.03
N PRO A 92 9.59 18.03 -20.53
CA PRO A 92 10.91 18.31 -21.12
C PRO A 92 10.84 19.11 -22.44
N LEU A 93 9.72 19.07 -23.18
CA LEU A 93 9.56 19.86 -24.41
C LEU A 93 9.27 21.35 -24.16
N ILE A 94 8.58 21.70 -23.07
CA ILE A 94 8.24 23.09 -22.71
C ILE A 94 9.38 23.72 -21.91
N TYR A 95 9.93 22.99 -20.94
CA TYR A 95 10.99 23.50 -20.06
C TYR A 95 12.38 23.14 -20.60
N ARG A 96 12.60 23.39 -21.90
CA ARG A 96 13.92 23.25 -22.57
C ARG A 96 14.84 24.37 -22.08
N GLY A 97 16.00 24.02 -21.52
CA GLY A 97 17.07 24.97 -21.23
C GLY A 97 18.26 24.73 -22.15
N GLU A 98 18.80 25.79 -22.77
CA GLU A 98 20.16 25.76 -23.32
C GLU A 98 21.14 25.83 -22.13
N GLY A 99 21.69 24.68 -21.71
CA GLY A 99 22.52 24.52 -20.50
C GLY A 99 22.04 23.41 -19.57
N GLU A 100 22.36 23.47 -18.26
CA GLU A 100 21.81 22.61 -17.19
C GLU A 100 20.27 22.78 -17.04
N GLY A 101 19.51 22.49 -18.08
CA GLY A 101 18.06 22.53 -18.09
C GLY A 101 17.47 21.55 -17.08
N LEU A 102 16.22 21.79 -16.69
CA LEU A 102 15.53 21.05 -15.63
C LEU A 102 15.44 19.54 -15.89
N PHE A 103 15.69 19.08 -17.13
CA PHE A 103 15.68 17.67 -17.56
C PHE A 103 16.97 17.20 -18.28
N ALA A 104 18.14 17.74 -17.91
CA ALA A 104 19.42 17.37 -18.53
C ALA A 104 20.08 16.06 -17.99
N GLY A 105 19.57 15.46 -16.90
CA GLY A 105 20.17 14.30 -16.24
C GLY A 105 19.18 13.21 -15.84
N ALA A 106 19.65 11.96 -15.75
CA ALA A 106 18.83 10.77 -15.46
C ALA A 106 18.07 10.87 -14.12
N GLU A 107 18.71 11.42 -13.08
CA GLU A 107 18.09 11.62 -11.76
C GLU A 107 16.88 12.58 -11.81
N ARG A 108 16.84 13.53 -12.76
CA ARG A 108 15.72 14.47 -12.88
C ARG A 108 14.50 13.88 -13.58
N TYR A 109 14.70 12.88 -14.46
CA TYR A 109 13.60 12.05 -14.95
C TYR A 109 13.04 11.16 -13.84
N GLN A 110 13.85 10.69 -12.90
CA GLN A 110 13.36 9.96 -11.73
C GLN A 110 12.42 10.82 -10.87
N TYR A 111 12.74 12.11 -10.67
CA TYR A 111 11.81 13.05 -10.01
C TYR A 111 10.52 13.23 -10.81
N LEU A 112 10.58 13.35 -12.14
CA LEU A 112 9.38 13.42 -12.98
C LEU A 112 8.51 12.17 -12.82
N THR A 113 9.13 10.97 -12.82
CA THR A 113 8.44 9.69 -12.58
C THR A 113 7.70 9.72 -11.24
N THR A 114 8.38 10.04 -10.14
CA THR A 114 7.73 10.08 -8.82
C THR A 114 6.59 11.10 -8.76
N ARG A 115 6.77 12.29 -9.36
CA ARG A 115 5.72 13.33 -9.34
C ARG A 115 4.54 13.02 -10.24
N LEU A 116 4.76 12.38 -11.39
CA LEU A 116 3.69 11.89 -12.26
C LEU A 116 2.89 10.78 -11.57
N VAL A 117 3.55 9.85 -10.87
CA VAL A 117 2.87 8.84 -10.05
C VAL A 117 2.03 9.50 -8.96
N ASP A 118 2.59 10.46 -8.21
CA ASP A 118 1.83 11.19 -7.19
C ASP A 118 0.64 11.96 -7.78
N ALA A 119 0.83 12.61 -8.92
CA ALA A 119 -0.23 13.34 -9.62
C ALA A 119 -1.33 12.40 -10.14
N ALA A 120 -0.96 11.33 -10.82
CA ALA A 120 -1.89 10.32 -11.33
C ALA A 120 -2.67 9.62 -10.22
N THR A 121 -2.16 9.64 -8.98
CA THR A 121 -2.89 9.10 -7.84
C THR A 121 -3.88 10.09 -7.20
N CYS A 122 -3.61 11.39 -7.30
CA CYS A 122 -4.35 12.44 -6.58
C CYS A 122 -5.22 13.31 -7.48
N CYS A 123 -5.08 13.16 -8.81
CA CYS A 123 -5.73 14.00 -9.81
C CYS A 123 -6.62 13.14 -10.70
N SER A 124 -7.73 13.71 -11.16
CA SER A 124 -8.71 13.03 -12.02
C SER A 124 -8.66 13.49 -13.47
N THR A 125 -7.87 14.53 -13.78
CA THR A 125 -7.75 15.14 -15.11
C THR A 125 -6.31 15.59 -15.38
N LEU A 126 -5.90 15.62 -16.64
CA LEU A 126 -4.56 16.07 -17.06
C LEU A 126 -4.24 17.53 -16.65
N PRO A 127 -5.18 18.51 -16.72
CA PRO A 127 -4.93 19.85 -16.20
C PRO A 127 -4.57 19.88 -14.72
N THR A 128 -5.32 19.14 -13.89
CA THR A 128 -5.04 19.08 -12.45
C THR A 128 -3.73 18.36 -12.15
N ALA A 129 -3.41 17.30 -12.91
CA ALA A 129 -2.13 16.61 -12.82
C ALA A 129 -0.96 17.51 -13.23
N TRP A 130 -1.10 18.28 -14.32
CA TRP A 130 -0.10 19.25 -14.76
C TRP A 130 0.17 20.30 -13.68
N ALA A 131 -0.88 20.89 -13.12
CA ALA A 131 -0.75 21.87 -12.03
C ALA A 131 -0.07 21.26 -10.79
N TYR A 132 -0.42 20.01 -10.44
CA TYR A 132 0.19 19.30 -9.32
C TYR A 132 1.70 19.10 -9.54
N VAL A 133 2.09 18.53 -10.69
CA VAL A 133 3.49 18.26 -11.02
C VAL A 133 4.29 19.55 -11.11
N SER A 134 3.75 20.56 -11.80
CA SER A 134 4.41 21.87 -11.95
C SER A 134 4.69 22.51 -10.59
N ARG A 135 3.72 22.49 -9.67
CA ARG A 135 3.91 22.98 -8.30
C ARG A 135 4.96 22.18 -7.54
N LYS A 136 4.95 20.85 -7.65
CA LYS A 136 5.89 19.98 -6.92
C LYS A 136 7.32 20.03 -7.46
N LEU A 137 7.48 20.34 -8.73
CA LEU A 137 8.78 20.57 -9.37
C LEU A 137 9.18 22.05 -9.37
N SER A 138 8.38 22.93 -8.77
CA SER A 138 8.59 24.39 -8.74
C SER A 138 8.80 24.99 -10.13
N LEU A 139 8.03 24.52 -11.12
CA LEU A 139 8.09 25.01 -12.49
C LEU A 139 7.35 26.35 -12.59
N SER A 140 7.93 27.27 -13.34
CA SER A 140 7.22 28.49 -13.74
C SER A 140 6.06 28.12 -14.67
N PRO A 141 4.98 28.90 -14.71
CA PRO A 141 3.96 28.73 -15.75
C PRO A 141 4.63 28.73 -17.14
N PRO A 142 4.09 27.96 -18.10
CA PRO A 142 4.55 28.05 -19.48
C PRO A 142 4.50 29.51 -19.96
N GLY A 143 5.47 29.94 -20.76
CA GLY A 143 5.53 31.32 -21.27
C GLY A 143 4.27 31.70 -22.06
N SER A 144 4.14 32.97 -22.43
CA SER A 144 2.94 33.54 -23.09
C SER A 144 2.53 32.91 -24.43
N GLY A 145 3.30 31.93 -24.94
CA GLY A 145 2.90 31.08 -26.06
C GLY A 145 2.00 29.94 -25.57
N TRP A 146 0.76 29.94 -26.03
CA TRP A 146 -0.17 28.81 -25.86
C TRP A 146 0.47 27.56 -26.50
N HIS A 147 0.83 26.55 -25.70
CA HIS A 147 1.42 25.30 -26.21
C HIS A 147 0.31 24.40 -26.79
N PRO A 148 0.19 24.27 -28.14
CA PRO A 148 -0.96 23.59 -28.75
C PRO A 148 -1.16 22.13 -28.31
N PRO A 149 -0.12 21.29 -28.15
CA PRO A 149 -0.27 19.92 -27.64
C PRO A 149 -0.87 19.87 -26.23
N LEU A 150 -0.44 20.76 -25.34
CA LEU A 150 -0.88 20.75 -23.94
C LEU A 150 -2.38 21.10 -23.83
N LEU A 151 -2.84 22.04 -24.66
CA LEU A 151 -4.26 22.41 -24.72
C LEU A 151 -5.11 21.30 -25.33
N ALA A 152 -4.62 20.66 -26.39
CA ALA A 152 -5.30 19.51 -26.97
C ALA A 152 -5.44 18.37 -25.95
N LEU A 153 -4.39 18.08 -25.17
CA LEU A 153 -4.44 17.13 -24.05
C LEU A 153 -5.48 17.52 -22.99
N PHE A 154 -5.56 18.80 -22.64
CA PHE A 154 -6.52 19.30 -21.65
C PHE A 154 -7.96 19.32 -22.17
N SER A 155 -8.14 19.33 -23.49
CA SER A 155 -9.44 19.35 -24.16
C SER A 155 -9.96 17.94 -24.46
N LEU A 156 -9.14 16.90 -24.24
CA LEU A 156 -9.59 15.52 -24.38
C LEU A 156 -10.80 15.24 -23.46
N PRO A 157 -11.73 14.38 -23.88
CA PRO A 157 -12.75 13.83 -23.01
C PRO A 157 -12.19 13.33 -21.66
N PRO A 158 -12.87 13.54 -20.52
CA PRO A 158 -12.34 13.19 -19.20
C PRO A 158 -11.93 11.72 -19.03
N PHE A 159 -12.58 10.79 -19.73
CA PHE A 159 -12.19 9.37 -19.68
C PHE A 159 -10.84 9.12 -20.38
N LEU A 160 -10.57 9.76 -21.52
CA LEU A 160 -9.26 9.67 -22.19
C LEU A 160 -8.14 10.28 -21.33
N GLN A 161 -8.44 11.38 -20.64
CA GLN A 161 -7.52 11.96 -19.65
C GLN A 161 -7.26 10.99 -18.49
N SER A 162 -8.30 10.31 -18.00
CA SER A 162 -8.18 9.31 -16.93
C SER A 162 -7.38 8.09 -17.38
N ALA A 163 -7.57 7.64 -18.64
CA ALA A 163 -6.83 6.54 -19.24
C ALA A 163 -5.31 6.81 -19.24
N ALA A 164 -4.90 8.04 -19.58
CA ALA A 164 -3.51 8.45 -19.52
C ALA A 164 -2.94 8.43 -18.09
N LEU A 165 -3.71 8.89 -17.10
CA LEU A 165 -3.29 8.84 -15.69
C LEU A 165 -3.22 7.40 -15.15
N ALA A 166 -4.18 6.55 -15.52
CA ALA A 166 -4.16 5.13 -15.17
C ALA A 166 -2.96 4.40 -15.78
N ALA A 167 -2.62 4.67 -17.05
CA ALA A 167 -1.43 4.15 -17.69
C ALA A 167 -0.15 4.60 -16.97
N THR A 168 -0.09 5.87 -16.56
CA THR A 168 1.01 6.45 -15.76
C THR A 168 1.30 5.65 -14.49
N LEU A 169 0.28 5.08 -13.86
CA LEU A 169 0.47 4.28 -12.65
C LEU A 169 0.85 2.83 -12.92
N ARG A 170 0.42 2.27 -14.05
CA ARG A 170 0.74 0.89 -14.44
C ARG A 170 2.19 0.77 -14.91
N ALA A 171 2.69 1.76 -15.65
CA ALA A 171 4.02 1.72 -16.28
C ALA A 171 4.77 3.07 -16.21
N PRO A 172 5.02 3.61 -15.01
CA PRO A 172 5.57 4.96 -14.86
C PRO A 172 6.97 5.12 -15.47
N GLU A 173 7.85 4.12 -15.32
CA GLU A 173 9.20 4.16 -15.88
C GLU A 173 9.19 4.16 -17.41
N MET A 174 8.34 3.32 -18.01
CA MET A 174 8.20 3.24 -19.47
C MET A 174 7.67 4.56 -20.03
N ILE A 175 6.67 5.15 -19.38
CA ILE A 175 6.05 6.41 -19.83
C ILE A 175 7.07 7.56 -19.80
N VAL A 176 7.84 7.67 -18.72
CA VAL A 176 8.87 8.71 -18.61
C VAL A 176 10.05 8.46 -19.56
N MET A 177 10.41 7.19 -19.79
CA MET A 177 11.41 6.83 -20.78
C MET A 177 10.97 7.19 -22.21
N GLY A 178 9.72 6.89 -22.57
CA GLY A 178 9.13 7.29 -23.85
C GLY A 178 9.06 8.82 -24.01
N ALA A 179 8.67 9.53 -22.94
CA ALA A 179 8.65 10.98 -22.92
C ALA A 179 10.04 11.58 -23.14
N ARG A 180 11.08 11.00 -22.52
CA ARG A 180 12.47 11.37 -22.74
C ARG A 180 12.91 11.09 -24.16
N PHE A 181 12.57 9.93 -24.71
CA PHE A 181 12.94 9.54 -26.06
C PHE A 181 12.39 10.55 -27.10
N ILE A 182 11.12 10.90 -26.98
CA ILE A 182 10.49 11.96 -27.79
C ILE A 182 11.23 13.29 -27.59
N ALA A 183 11.47 13.70 -26.35
CA ALA A 183 12.07 14.99 -26.07
C ALA A 183 13.51 15.12 -26.60
N ASP A 184 14.29 14.04 -26.53
CA ASP A 184 15.67 14.01 -27.04
C ASP A 184 15.69 14.01 -28.57
N GLY A 185 14.81 13.27 -29.25
CA GLY A 185 14.67 13.33 -30.71
C GLY A 185 14.14 14.69 -31.22
N MET A 186 13.25 15.33 -30.45
CA MET A 186 12.76 16.68 -30.78
C MET A 186 13.79 17.80 -30.55
N LYS A 187 14.98 17.48 -30.00
CA LYS A 187 16.13 18.42 -29.99
C LYS A 187 16.93 18.31 -31.28
N THR A 188 17.06 17.10 -31.84
CA THR A 188 17.78 16.84 -33.11
C THR A 188 17.03 17.32 -34.35
N THR A 189 15.79 17.83 -34.21
CA THR A 189 15.12 18.59 -35.27
C THR A 189 15.75 19.98 -35.50
N SER A 190 16.51 20.49 -34.53
CA SER A 190 17.30 21.70 -34.69
C SER A 190 18.67 21.33 -35.26
N TRP A 191 18.95 21.77 -36.50
CA TRP A 191 20.22 21.48 -37.18
C TRP A 191 21.45 21.89 -36.33
N ARG A 192 21.37 23.01 -35.60
CA ARG A 192 22.45 23.49 -34.72
C ARG A 192 22.73 22.54 -33.56
N TYR A 193 21.67 21.96 -32.99
CA TYR A 193 21.82 21.01 -31.89
C TYR A 193 22.35 19.68 -32.43
N ALA A 194 21.81 19.21 -33.55
CA ALA A 194 22.23 17.98 -34.22
C ALA A 194 23.73 18.01 -34.58
N GLU A 195 24.21 19.12 -35.15
CA GLU A 195 25.63 19.37 -35.42
C GLU A 195 26.48 19.38 -34.14
N ALA A 196 26.01 20.00 -33.06
CA ALA A 196 26.73 20.06 -31.79
C ALA A 196 26.87 18.71 -31.06
N VAL A 197 25.98 17.74 -31.33
CA VAL A 197 26.01 16.40 -30.72
C VAL A 197 26.39 15.29 -31.70
N ASP A 198 26.89 15.63 -32.89
CA ASP A 198 27.30 14.70 -33.95
C ASP A 198 26.21 13.67 -34.31
N ARG A 199 25.00 14.17 -34.60
CA ARG A 199 23.85 13.37 -35.03
C ARG A 199 23.20 13.96 -36.27
N ASP A 200 22.56 13.09 -37.05
CA ASP A 200 21.73 13.51 -38.18
C ASP A 200 20.52 14.34 -37.69
N THR A 201 20.12 15.32 -38.51
CA THR A 201 18.91 16.10 -38.23
C THR A 201 17.69 15.21 -38.42
N GLU A 202 16.77 15.25 -37.47
CA GLU A 202 15.56 14.45 -37.49
C GLU A 202 14.35 15.28 -37.92
N GLU A 203 13.39 14.68 -38.62
CA GLU A 203 12.12 15.33 -38.94
C GLU A 203 11.06 15.03 -37.88
N GLY A 204 10.29 16.07 -37.51
CA GLY A 204 9.09 15.91 -36.70
C GLY A 204 7.93 15.47 -37.58
N VAL A 205 7.32 14.33 -37.26
CA VAL A 205 6.22 13.73 -38.03
C VAL A 205 4.92 13.73 -37.22
N ILE A 206 3.80 13.69 -37.92
CA ILE A 206 2.49 13.43 -37.32
C ILE A 206 2.38 11.92 -37.13
N TYR A 207 2.09 11.49 -35.91
CA TYR A 207 1.80 10.09 -35.62
C TYR A 207 0.31 9.81 -35.88
N GLU A 208 0.00 8.66 -36.46
CA GLU A 208 -1.38 8.17 -36.60
C GLU A 208 -1.59 7.03 -35.61
N ALA A 209 -2.58 7.17 -34.72
CA ALA A 209 -2.91 6.13 -33.76
C ALA A 209 -3.43 4.88 -34.48
N THR A 210 -3.00 3.71 -34.01
CA THR A 210 -3.46 2.44 -34.56
C THR A 210 -4.92 2.16 -34.18
N GLU A 211 -5.63 1.38 -34.99
CA GLU A 211 -7.01 0.96 -34.68
C GLU A 211 -7.10 0.27 -33.31
N GLU A 212 -6.07 -0.50 -32.93
CA GLU A 212 -6.01 -1.19 -31.65
C GLU A 212 -5.88 -0.20 -30.48
N GLN A 213 -5.05 0.83 -30.59
CA GLN A 213 -4.91 1.87 -29.56
C GLN A 213 -6.24 2.60 -29.33
N VAL A 214 -6.95 2.92 -30.41
CA VAL A 214 -8.25 3.60 -30.36
C VAL A 214 -9.30 2.69 -29.74
N ARG A 215 -9.32 1.41 -30.14
CA ARG A 215 -10.22 0.37 -29.58
C ARG A 215 -10.02 0.20 -28.07
N GLN A 216 -8.77 0.16 -27.60
CA GLN A 216 -8.45 0.03 -26.18
C GLN A 216 -8.92 1.22 -25.34
N LEU A 217 -8.84 2.44 -25.88
CA LEU A 217 -9.36 3.64 -25.23
C LEU A 217 -10.89 3.67 -25.17
N GLY A 218 -11.57 3.04 -26.13
CA GLY A 218 -13.02 2.82 -26.10
C GLY A 218 -13.45 1.67 -25.16
N ALA A 219 -12.54 0.76 -24.83
CA ALA A 219 -12.77 -0.35 -23.91
C ALA A 219 -12.71 0.10 -22.44
N ASN A 220 -13.06 -0.81 -21.52
CA ASN A 220 -13.09 -0.52 -20.07
C ASN A 220 -11.76 -0.03 -19.49
N ASP A 221 -10.62 -0.34 -20.12
CA ASP A 221 -9.30 0.17 -19.69
C ASP A 221 -9.22 1.70 -19.71
N GLY A 222 -9.94 2.36 -20.61
CA GLY A 222 -10.05 3.83 -20.65
C GLY A 222 -10.94 4.43 -19.55
N ARG A 223 -11.57 3.59 -18.72
CA ARG A 223 -12.54 4.01 -17.68
C ARG A 223 -12.02 3.79 -16.27
N MET A 224 -10.73 3.53 -16.14
CA MET A 224 -10.07 3.27 -14.86
C MET A 224 -9.70 4.59 -14.18
N LEU A 225 -10.21 4.81 -12.97
CA LEU A 225 -9.75 5.85 -12.05
C LEU A 225 -8.81 5.21 -11.04
N ALA A 226 -7.59 5.70 -10.98
CA ALA A 226 -6.72 5.34 -9.89
C ALA A 226 -7.00 6.19 -8.66
N VAL A 227 -7.16 5.53 -7.52
CA VAL A 227 -7.37 6.18 -6.23
C VAL A 227 -6.54 5.51 -5.16
N ARG A 228 -6.09 6.32 -4.20
CA ARG A 228 -5.45 5.86 -2.97
C ARG A 228 -6.53 5.66 -1.90
N ILE A 229 -6.83 4.40 -1.60
CA ILE A 229 -7.82 4.01 -0.59
C ILE A 229 -7.08 3.85 0.75
N PRO A 230 -7.54 4.48 1.85
CA PRO A 230 -7.05 4.18 3.19
C PRO A 230 -7.03 2.68 3.47
N ALA A 231 -5.95 2.21 4.09
CA ALA A 231 -5.78 0.82 4.47
C ALA A 231 -5.26 0.72 5.90
N ILE A 232 -5.67 -0.34 6.60
CA ILE A 232 -5.01 -0.77 7.84
C ILE A 232 -3.98 -1.81 7.44
N SER A 233 -2.71 -1.59 7.80
CA SER A 233 -1.66 -2.47 7.29
C SER A 233 -1.79 -3.90 7.82
N GLY A 234 -1.41 -4.86 6.98
CA GLY A 234 -1.43 -6.29 7.35
C GLY A 234 -0.56 -6.59 8.58
N ASN A 235 0.52 -5.82 8.81
CA ASN A 235 1.33 -5.94 10.03
C ASN A 235 0.58 -5.46 11.28
N SER A 236 -0.15 -4.35 11.17
CA SER A 236 -0.95 -3.82 12.28
C SER A 236 -2.09 -4.76 12.65
N ILE A 237 -2.74 -5.37 11.64
CA ILE A 237 -3.77 -6.38 11.89
C ILE A 237 -3.12 -7.62 12.49
N ARG A 238 -2.05 -8.16 11.88
CA ARG A 238 -1.33 -9.32 12.42
C ARG A 238 -0.91 -9.11 13.88
N HIS A 239 -0.46 -7.92 14.25
CA HIS A 239 -0.07 -7.62 15.62
C HIS A 239 -1.29 -7.59 16.56
N ASN A 240 -2.27 -6.74 16.28
CA ASN A 240 -3.42 -6.51 17.17
C ASN A 240 -4.40 -7.68 17.23
N LEU A 241 -4.62 -8.36 16.09
CA LEU A 241 -5.57 -9.48 15.98
C LEU A 241 -4.96 -10.80 16.45
N LEU A 242 -3.68 -11.06 16.17
CA LEU A 242 -3.07 -12.39 16.38
C LEU A 242 -1.94 -12.36 17.40
N ARG A 243 -0.93 -11.50 17.19
CA ARG A 243 0.32 -11.57 17.95
C ARG A 243 0.13 -11.20 19.42
N ALA A 244 -0.40 -10.01 19.72
CA ALA A 244 -0.56 -9.58 21.11
C ALA A 244 -1.58 -10.46 21.88
N PRO A 245 -2.75 -10.80 21.33
CA PRO A 245 -3.68 -11.72 21.99
C PRO A 245 -3.10 -13.12 22.21
N GLY A 246 -2.48 -13.70 21.17
CA GLY A 246 -1.89 -15.04 21.25
C GLY A 246 -0.70 -15.13 22.22
N ALA A 247 0.15 -14.10 22.26
CA ALA A 247 1.22 -14.01 23.25
C ALA A 247 0.67 -13.93 24.68
N THR A 248 -0.34 -13.08 24.89
CA THR A 248 -1.02 -12.95 26.20
C THR A 248 -1.61 -14.28 26.65
N ARG A 249 -2.32 -14.97 25.75
CA ARG A 249 -2.90 -16.29 26.01
C ARG A 249 -1.83 -17.33 26.34
N LEU A 250 -0.79 -17.44 25.53
CA LEU A 250 0.31 -18.38 25.74
C LEU A 250 0.92 -18.20 27.14
N LEU A 251 1.26 -16.96 27.51
CA LEU A 251 1.83 -16.67 28.83
C LEU A 251 0.84 -17.03 29.95
N THR A 252 -0.44 -16.66 29.80
CA THR A 252 -1.50 -16.94 30.78
C THR A 252 -1.68 -18.44 31.03
N GLU A 253 -1.81 -19.25 29.99
CA GLU A 253 -1.98 -20.72 30.12
C GLU A 253 -0.76 -21.40 30.73
N LEU A 254 0.44 -20.86 30.46
CA LEU A 254 1.67 -21.34 31.10
C LEU A 254 1.83 -20.83 32.55
N GLY A 255 0.90 -20.00 33.04
CA GLY A 255 0.94 -19.35 34.35
C GLY A 255 2.08 -18.34 34.49
N LEU A 256 2.53 -17.77 33.38
CA LEU A 256 3.55 -16.74 33.32
C LEU A 256 2.85 -15.38 33.32
N THR A 257 3.32 -14.50 34.19
CA THR A 257 2.96 -13.08 34.10
C THR A 257 4.01 -12.36 33.25
N PRO A 258 3.64 -11.29 32.52
CA PRO A 258 4.60 -10.38 31.90
C PRO A 258 5.28 -9.51 32.98
N ASP A 259 5.75 -10.14 34.05
CA ASP A 259 6.62 -9.54 35.06
C ASP A 259 8.05 -9.99 34.78
N ARG A 260 8.98 -9.03 34.80
CA ARG A 260 10.36 -9.17 34.28
C ARG A 260 11.20 -10.17 35.07
N GLU A 261 10.75 -10.55 36.26
CA GLU A 261 11.47 -11.46 37.13
C GLU A 261 11.34 -12.93 36.72
N ILE A 262 10.37 -13.29 35.87
CA ILE A 262 10.12 -14.69 35.49
C ILE A 262 10.41 -14.95 34.00
N VAL A 263 9.99 -14.06 33.10
CA VAL A 263 10.23 -14.20 31.66
C VAL A 263 11.24 -13.16 31.20
N PRO A 264 12.35 -13.55 30.54
CA PRO A 264 13.32 -12.59 30.02
C PRO A 264 12.66 -11.57 29.08
N ILE A 265 13.05 -10.30 29.21
CA ILE A 265 12.48 -9.21 28.38
C ILE A 265 12.68 -9.44 26.87
N ALA A 266 13.74 -10.13 26.49
CA ALA A 266 14.00 -10.52 25.10
C ALA A 266 12.93 -11.49 24.57
N VAL A 267 12.48 -12.44 25.41
CA VAL A 267 11.38 -13.37 25.08
C VAL A 267 10.06 -12.61 24.97
N GLU A 268 9.78 -11.68 25.88
CA GLU A 268 8.58 -10.84 25.80
C GLU A 268 8.55 -10.01 24.51
N ARG A 269 9.68 -9.34 24.17
CA ARG A 269 9.84 -8.60 22.91
C ARG A 269 9.65 -9.52 21.71
N PHE A 270 10.21 -10.72 21.73
CA PHE A 270 10.02 -11.69 20.67
C PHE A 270 8.54 -12.04 20.47
N LEU A 271 7.82 -12.36 21.54
CA LEU A 271 6.42 -12.78 21.47
C LEU A 271 5.50 -11.63 21.00
N TYR A 272 5.67 -10.41 21.51
CA TYR A 272 4.77 -9.29 21.19
C TYR A 272 5.15 -8.51 19.92
N SER A 273 6.45 -8.35 19.63
CA SER A 273 6.92 -7.56 18.48
C SER A 273 7.58 -8.37 17.36
N GLY A 274 7.77 -9.68 17.56
CA GLY A 274 8.45 -10.54 16.58
C GLY A 274 9.97 -10.54 16.69
N GLY A 275 10.55 -9.86 17.67
CA GLY A 275 12.00 -9.84 17.94
C GLY A 275 12.85 -9.09 16.88
N ASN A 276 14.16 -9.05 17.09
CA ASN A 276 15.14 -8.44 16.18
C ASN A 276 16.47 -9.20 16.27
N THR A 277 17.21 -9.30 15.16
CA THR A 277 18.58 -9.81 15.20
C THR A 277 19.52 -8.80 15.86
N VAL A 278 20.47 -9.32 16.65
CA VAL A 278 21.52 -8.51 17.25
C VAL A 278 22.65 -8.34 16.23
N LYS A 279 23.10 -7.09 16.04
CA LYS A 279 24.17 -6.77 15.10
C LYS A 279 25.46 -7.53 15.47
N GLY A 280 25.97 -8.33 14.53
CA GLY A 280 27.21 -9.10 14.70
C GLY A 280 27.03 -10.47 15.38
N ALA A 281 25.80 -10.87 15.72
CA ALA A 281 25.53 -12.22 16.18
C ALA A 281 25.80 -13.25 15.09
N ARG A 282 26.49 -14.35 15.44
CA ARG A 282 26.66 -15.50 14.54
C ARG A 282 25.51 -16.47 14.75
N ALA A 283 24.87 -16.86 13.66
CA ALA A 283 23.85 -17.91 13.66
C ALA A 283 24.44 -19.24 14.19
N PRO A 284 23.72 -19.98 15.06
CA PRO A 284 24.11 -21.32 15.46
C PRO A 284 24.30 -22.27 14.27
N GLY A 285 25.13 -23.30 14.44
CA GLY A 285 25.34 -24.31 13.39
C GLY A 285 24.09 -25.14 13.05
N ALA A 286 23.11 -25.20 13.95
CA ALA A 286 21.90 -26.02 13.83
C ALA A 286 20.60 -25.19 13.78
N CYS A 287 20.62 -24.00 13.14
CA CYS A 287 19.45 -23.11 13.07
C CYS A 287 18.18 -23.80 12.58
N ASP A 288 18.28 -24.63 11.53
CA ASP A 288 17.12 -25.34 10.96
C ASP A 288 16.48 -26.30 11.98
N LEU A 289 17.31 -26.97 12.79
CA LEU A 289 16.83 -27.86 13.85
C LEU A 289 16.15 -27.06 14.97
N TYR A 290 16.77 -25.96 15.40
CA TYR A 290 16.21 -25.10 16.44
C TYR A 290 14.88 -24.49 15.99
N GLU A 291 14.81 -24.00 14.76
CA GLU A 291 13.56 -23.54 14.15
C GLU A 291 12.48 -24.64 14.17
N ALA A 292 12.80 -25.86 13.73
CA ALA A 292 11.83 -26.95 13.72
C ALA A 292 11.33 -27.30 15.14
N VAL A 293 12.22 -27.30 16.14
CA VAL A 293 11.87 -27.54 17.55
C VAL A 293 10.97 -26.43 18.09
N VAL A 294 11.33 -25.16 17.88
CA VAL A 294 10.51 -24.02 18.33
C VAL A 294 9.13 -24.05 17.72
N ARG A 295 9.03 -24.23 16.39
CA ARG A 295 7.75 -24.28 15.68
C ARG A 295 6.86 -25.41 16.17
N ARG A 296 7.44 -26.58 16.44
CA ARG A 296 6.72 -27.73 16.99
C ARG A 296 6.24 -27.47 18.43
N ASN A 297 7.06 -26.81 19.24
CA ASN A 297 6.75 -26.54 20.65
C ASN A 297 5.74 -25.41 20.83
N TYR A 298 5.79 -24.40 19.96
CA TYR A 298 4.97 -23.20 20.07
C TYR A 298 4.22 -22.96 18.76
N PRO A 299 3.04 -23.57 18.58
CA PRO A 299 2.21 -23.37 17.38
C PRO A 299 1.90 -21.90 17.08
N PHE A 300 1.81 -21.05 18.10
CA PHE A 300 1.70 -19.60 17.96
C PHE A 300 2.90 -18.96 17.23
N ILE A 301 4.13 -19.38 17.56
CA ILE A 301 5.35 -18.90 16.92
C ILE A 301 5.41 -19.44 15.48
N ASP A 302 5.01 -20.70 15.27
CA ASP A 302 4.91 -21.28 13.93
C ASP A 302 3.97 -20.50 13.00
N ALA A 303 2.82 -20.07 13.53
CA ALA A 303 1.87 -19.24 12.80
C ALA A 303 2.50 -17.92 12.33
N LEU A 304 3.18 -17.19 13.22
CA LEU A 304 3.51 -15.79 13.00
C LEU A 304 4.97 -15.52 12.60
N GLY A 305 5.86 -16.48 12.82
CA GLY A 305 7.31 -16.32 12.67
C GLY A 305 7.89 -15.28 13.64
N GLY A 306 9.15 -14.91 13.40
CA GLY A 306 9.89 -13.95 14.21
C GLY A 306 11.39 -13.97 13.93
N SER A 307 12.11 -13.12 14.63
CA SER A 307 13.56 -13.01 14.61
C SER A 307 14.11 -13.26 16.00
N PHE A 308 14.91 -14.31 16.14
CA PHE A 308 15.74 -14.49 17.33
C PHE A 308 16.98 -13.59 17.25
N ASP A 309 17.76 -13.54 18.34
CA ASP A 309 18.94 -12.67 18.41
C ASP A 309 19.97 -13.03 17.32
N GLN A 310 20.07 -14.31 16.99
CA GLN A 310 21.13 -14.85 16.14
C GLN A 310 20.67 -15.24 14.73
N PHE A 311 19.37 -15.50 14.52
CA PHE A 311 18.83 -15.90 13.22
C PHE A 311 17.35 -15.53 13.06
N LEU A 312 16.90 -15.49 11.81
CA LEU A 312 15.51 -15.25 11.43
C LEU A 312 14.81 -16.59 11.21
N LEU A 313 13.59 -16.74 11.75
CA LEU A 313 12.75 -17.86 11.37
C LEU A 313 12.39 -17.75 9.88
N THR A 314 12.24 -18.89 9.21
CA THR A 314 11.69 -18.93 7.86
C THR A 314 10.25 -18.41 7.82
N ARG A 315 9.62 -18.40 6.64
CA ARG A 315 8.33 -17.74 6.40
C ARG A 315 7.26 -18.12 7.44
N SER A 316 6.44 -17.14 7.79
CA SER A 316 5.26 -17.33 8.63
C SER A 316 4.22 -18.20 7.91
N ASN A 317 3.58 -19.11 8.65
CA ASN A 317 2.52 -19.98 8.11
C ASN A 317 1.17 -19.27 7.93
N VAL A 318 1.08 -18.00 8.35
CA VAL A 318 -0.13 -17.19 8.28
C VAL A 318 0.12 -15.90 7.51
N SER A 319 -0.79 -15.58 6.58
CA SER A 319 -0.93 -14.24 6.01
C SER A 319 -2.28 -13.63 6.37
N VAL A 320 -2.28 -12.32 6.55
CA VAL A 320 -3.49 -11.56 6.87
C VAL A 320 -3.65 -10.48 5.81
N ALA A 321 -4.86 -10.36 5.28
CA ALA A 321 -5.27 -9.31 4.37
C ALA A 321 -6.58 -8.69 4.85
N SER A 322 -6.84 -7.44 4.47
CA SER A 322 -8.07 -6.77 4.82
C SER A 322 -8.54 -5.80 3.76
N TRP A 323 -9.85 -5.65 3.62
CA TRP A 323 -10.46 -4.69 2.71
C TRP A 323 -11.57 -3.93 3.43
N ILE A 324 -11.58 -2.60 3.25
CA ILE A 324 -12.70 -1.78 3.71
C ILE A 324 -13.91 -2.09 2.83
N VAL A 325 -15.05 -2.37 3.45
CA VAL A 325 -16.33 -2.55 2.75
C VAL A 325 -16.86 -1.17 2.36
N CYS A 326 -16.57 -0.77 1.13
CA CYS A 326 -16.96 0.50 0.51
C CYS A 326 -17.21 0.27 -0.98
N ARG A 327 -17.92 1.21 -1.62
CA ARG A 327 -18.29 1.11 -3.03
C ARG A 327 -17.12 0.78 -3.94
N GLU A 328 -15.99 1.42 -3.69
CA GLU A 328 -14.75 1.29 -4.46
C GLU A 328 -14.11 -0.11 -4.33
N ASN A 329 -14.35 -0.82 -3.22
CA ASN A 329 -13.84 -2.18 -3.00
C ASN A 329 -14.90 -3.27 -3.21
N ASN A 330 -16.12 -2.93 -3.66
CA ASN A 330 -17.19 -3.92 -3.84
C ASN A 330 -16.77 -5.08 -4.75
N TRP A 331 -15.92 -4.85 -5.76
CA TRP A 331 -15.44 -5.91 -6.65
C TRP A 331 -14.70 -7.03 -5.89
N ILE A 332 -13.92 -6.70 -4.86
CA ILE A 332 -13.19 -7.68 -4.06
C ILE A 332 -14.02 -8.21 -2.90
N THR A 333 -14.78 -7.35 -2.21
CA THR A 333 -15.59 -7.79 -1.07
C THR A 333 -16.76 -8.66 -1.53
N ALA A 334 -17.42 -8.32 -2.63
CA ALA A 334 -18.47 -9.16 -3.23
C ALA A 334 -17.89 -10.51 -3.68
N SER A 335 -16.76 -10.51 -4.39
CA SER A 335 -16.11 -11.74 -4.86
C SER A 335 -15.73 -12.68 -3.71
N LYS A 336 -15.21 -12.15 -2.61
CA LYS A 336 -14.74 -12.95 -1.46
C LYS A 336 -15.85 -13.38 -0.50
N THR A 337 -17.04 -12.78 -0.61
CA THR A 337 -18.18 -13.01 0.29
C THR A 337 -19.45 -13.43 -0.46
N ASP A 338 -19.34 -13.86 -1.71
CA ASP A 338 -20.47 -14.25 -2.56
C ASP A 338 -21.58 -13.18 -2.62
N GLY A 339 -21.16 -11.90 -2.67
CA GLY A 339 -22.04 -10.73 -2.73
C GLY A 339 -22.66 -10.30 -1.39
N GLN A 340 -22.42 -11.02 -0.29
CA GLN A 340 -23.05 -10.71 1.00
C GLN A 340 -22.60 -9.37 1.58
N TYR A 341 -21.35 -8.95 1.32
CA TYR A 341 -20.80 -7.70 1.83
C TYR A 341 -20.43 -6.75 0.71
N THR A 342 -21.34 -5.82 0.47
CA THR A 342 -21.16 -4.67 -0.41
C THR A 342 -21.62 -3.40 0.31
N SER A 343 -21.19 -2.24 -0.18
CA SER A 343 -21.60 -0.95 0.33
C SER A 343 -21.77 0.03 -0.82
N ASP A 344 -22.81 0.86 -0.76
CA ASP A 344 -23.00 1.96 -1.70
C ASP A 344 -22.25 3.24 -1.28
N VAL A 345 -21.70 3.25 -0.06
CA VAL A 345 -20.98 4.38 0.51
C VAL A 345 -19.56 4.44 -0.04
N SER A 346 -19.17 5.63 -0.50
CA SER A 346 -17.80 5.85 -0.99
C SER A 346 -16.81 5.87 0.16
N ILE A 347 -15.60 5.35 -0.06
CA ILE A 347 -14.50 5.50 0.88
C ILE A 347 -14.21 6.97 1.21
N PHE A 348 -14.40 7.88 0.25
CA PHE A 348 -14.18 9.31 0.47
C PHE A 348 -15.19 9.94 1.44
N ASP A 349 -16.37 9.34 1.55
CA ASP A 349 -17.40 9.75 2.52
C ASP A 349 -17.14 9.16 3.91
N LEU A 350 -16.30 8.11 4.00
CA LEU A 350 -15.92 7.46 5.25
C LEU A 350 -14.69 8.10 5.91
N VAL A 351 -13.90 8.88 5.19
CA VAL A 351 -12.68 9.52 5.72
C VAL A 351 -12.99 10.90 6.28
N SER A 352 -12.47 11.16 7.47
CA SER A 352 -12.52 12.47 8.13
C SER A 352 -11.16 12.82 8.73
N GLU A 353 -10.98 14.06 9.17
CA GLU A 353 -9.79 14.53 9.88
C GLU A 353 -10.20 15.03 11.26
N VAL A 354 -9.47 14.60 12.29
CA VAL A 354 -9.64 15.07 13.66
C VAL A 354 -8.41 15.88 14.06
N THR A 355 -8.63 17.14 14.38
CA THR A 355 -7.60 18.02 14.96
C THR A 355 -7.74 18.05 16.48
N ARG A 356 -6.64 17.80 17.19
CA ARG A 356 -6.58 17.93 18.65
C ARG A 356 -5.45 18.88 19.04
N THR A 357 -5.69 19.63 20.10
CA THR A 357 -4.68 20.45 20.76
C THR A 357 -4.20 19.72 22.01
N ARG A 358 -2.90 19.40 22.10
CA ARG A 358 -2.34 18.91 23.36
C ARG A 358 -2.05 20.12 24.25
N SER A 359 -2.78 20.27 25.35
CA SER A 359 -2.28 21.07 26.47
C SER A 359 -1.03 20.36 26.99
N GLY A 360 0.12 21.00 26.92
CA GLY A 360 1.34 20.47 27.52
C GLY A 360 1.06 20.07 28.97
N ILE A 361 1.36 18.83 29.34
CA ILE A 361 1.34 18.41 30.74
C ILE A 361 2.41 19.24 31.43
N GLY A 362 2.01 20.06 32.40
CA GLY A 362 2.83 21.10 33.00
C GLY A 362 4.19 20.61 33.49
N GLY A 363 5.25 21.11 32.83
CA GLY A 363 6.52 21.43 33.45
C GLY A 363 6.59 22.95 33.64
N LYS A 364 7.42 23.44 34.55
CA LYS A 364 7.48 24.85 35.01
C LYS A 364 7.80 25.91 33.93
N ASP A 365 8.03 25.52 32.68
CA ASP A 365 8.35 26.43 31.58
C ASP A 365 7.13 26.63 30.66
N LYS A 366 6.25 27.55 31.06
CA LYS A 366 5.06 27.97 30.31
C LYS A 366 5.38 28.87 29.11
N GLU A 367 6.20 28.39 28.18
CA GLU A 367 6.34 28.98 26.84
C GLU A 367 6.35 27.96 25.70
N SER A 368 6.18 26.65 25.97
CA SER A 368 5.98 25.68 24.88
C SER A 368 4.56 25.82 24.32
N GLY A 369 4.43 26.42 23.14
CA GLY A 369 3.16 26.61 22.43
C GLY A 369 2.31 25.33 22.37
N GLN A 370 0.99 25.52 22.36
CA GLN A 370 0.04 24.42 22.17
C GLN A 370 0.38 23.66 20.89
N MET A 371 0.74 22.38 21.04
CA MET A 371 1.01 21.54 19.87
C MET A 371 -0.33 21.06 19.32
N ILE A 372 -0.72 21.63 18.19
CA ILE A 372 -1.81 21.14 17.37
C ILE A 372 -1.30 19.90 16.63
N PHE A 373 -2.05 18.81 16.70
CA PHE A 373 -1.82 17.64 15.88
C PHE A 373 -3.14 17.20 15.27
N SER A 374 -3.10 16.83 14.00
CA SER A 374 -4.25 16.28 13.29
C SER A 374 -4.02 14.82 12.97
N TYR A 375 -5.09 14.07 12.78
CA TYR A 375 -5.00 12.72 12.23
C TYR A 375 -6.26 12.35 11.48
N GLU A 376 -6.10 11.54 10.44
CA GLU A 376 -7.23 10.98 9.71
C GLU A 376 -7.95 9.92 10.55
N THR A 377 -9.27 9.87 10.40
CA THR A 377 -10.12 8.84 10.98
C THR A 377 -11.08 8.29 9.96
N LEU A 378 -11.36 6.99 10.01
CA LEU A 378 -12.52 6.42 9.32
C LEU A 378 -13.75 6.50 10.23
N ALA A 379 -14.91 6.70 9.61
CA ALA A 379 -16.18 6.80 10.29
C ALA A 379 -16.47 5.54 11.14
N ALA A 380 -17.18 5.73 12.25
CA ALA A 380 -17.74 4.60 12.98
C ALA A 380 -18.68 3.80 12.07
N GLN A 381 -18.93 2.53 12.41
CA GLN A 381 -19.71 1.58 11.61
C GLN A 381 -19.08 1.17 10.28
N THR A 382 -17.88 1.66 9.94
CA THR A 382 -17.10 1.16 8.81
C THR A 382 -16.80 -0.33 9.02
N ALA A 383 -17.15 -1.13 8.03
CA ALA A 383 -16.91 -2.57 8.04
C ALA A 383 -15.62 -2.92 7.28
N PHE A 384 -14.94 -3.96 7.76
CA PHE A 384 -13.74 -4.53 7.15
C PHE A 384 -13.93 -6.01 6.96
N LEU A 385 -13.65 -6.49 5.75
CA LEU A 385 -13.44 -7.90 5.49
C LEU A 385 -12.00 -8.26 5.87
N ILE A 386 -11.82 -9.16 6.83
CA ILE A 386 -10.52 -9.70 7.21
C ILE A 386 -10.40 -11.12 6.65
N GLU A 387 -9.26 -11.40 6.03
CA GLU A 387 -8.91 -12.72 5.53
C GLU A 387 -7.61 -13.20 6.20
N VAL A 388 -7.69 -14.36 6.85
CA VAL A 388 -6.56 -15.07 7.44
C VAL A 388 -6.30 -16.32 6.59
N SER A 389 -5.19 -16.34 5.88
CA SER A 389 -4.80 -17.44 5.00
C SER A 389 -3.69 -18.27 5.64
N PHE A 390 -3.75 -19.58 5.44
CA PHE A 390 -2.79 -20.55 5.97
C PHE A 390 -1.95 -21.12 4.83
N GLN A 391 -0.65 -21.30 5.06
CA GLN A 391 0.21 -22.00 4.11
C GLN A 391 -0.20 -23.47 3.99
N PRO A 392 0.08 -24.13 2.85
CA PRO A 392 -0.09 -25.57 2.73
C PRO A 392 0.62 -26.31 3.88
N TYR A 393 -0.02 -27.36 4.40
CA TYR A 393 0.50 -28.19 5.50
C TYR A 393 0.65 -27.51 6.86
N THR A 394 0.04 -26.33 7.06
CA THR A 394 -0.07 -25.73 8.40
C THR A 394 -0.73 -26.72 9.37
N SER A 395 -0.12 -26.94 10.54
CA SER A 395 -0.62 -27.90 11.52
C SER A 395 -1.94 -27.48 12.14
N ASP A 396 -2.75 -28.45 12.59
CA ASP A 396 -4.02 -28.18 13.25
C ASP A 396 -3.84 -27.37 14.55
N LEU A 397 -2.77 -27.63 15.31
CA LEU A 397 -2.42 -26.84 16.49
C LEU A 397 -2.08 -25.39 16.13
N THR A 398 -1.39 -25.17 15.01
CA THR A 398 -1.06 -23.81 14.52
C THR A 398 -2.35 -23.06 14.13
N ILE A 399 -3.29 -23.73 13.46
CA ILE A 399 -4.61 -23.17 13.16
C ILE A 399 -5.37 -22.87 14.46
N GLY A 400 -5.36 -23.81 15.41
CA GLY A 400 -5.99 -23.65 16.73
C GLY A 400 -5.47 -22.45 17.50
N ALA A 401 -4.15 -22.23 17.51
CA ALA A 401 -3.54 -21.05 18.14
C ALA A 401 -4.03 -19.73 17.50
N VAL A 402 -4.20 -19.71 16.18
CA VAL A 402 -4.71 -18.53 15.45
C VAL A 402 -6.18 -18.29 15.76
N MET A 403 -7.02 -19.35 15.77
CA MET A 403 -8.44 -19.24 16.11
C MET A 403 -8.62 -18.73 17.55
N GLN A 404 -7.87 -19.28 18.50
CA GLN A 404 -7.87 -18.83 19.90
C GLN A 404 -7.46 -17.36 20.03
N ALA A 405 -6.45 -16.91 19.29
CA ALA A 405 -6.03 -15.51 19.31
C ALA A 405 -7.14 -14.56 18.81
N ILE A 406 -7.92 -14.98 17.80
CA ILE A 406 -9.06 -14.20 17.31
C ILE A 406 -10.18 -14.15 18.35
N ASP A 407 -10.46 -15.26 19.04
CA ASP A 407 -11.42 -15.30 20.16
C ASP A 407 -11.00 -14.33 21.28
N ASP A 408 -9.71 -14.34 21.64
CA ASP A 408 -9.15 -13.48 22.70
C ASP A 408 -9.13 -12.00 22.30
N TRP A 409 -8.86 -11.71 21.03
CA TRP A 409 -8.98 -10.36 20.48
C TRP A 409 -10.41 -9.84 20.61
N GLN A 410 -11.41 -10.63 20.22
CA GLN A 410 -12.81 -10.23 20.34
C GLN A 410 -13.23 -10.09 21.82
N GLY A 411 -12.78 -11.01 22.68
CA GLY A 411 -13.05 -10.99 24.12
C GLY A 411 -12.43 -9.80 24.86
N SER A 412 -11.33 -9.26 24.36
CA SER A 412 -10.65 -8.08 24.91
C SER A 412 -11.16 -6.73 24.37
N GLY A 413 -12.25 -6.75 23.59
CA GLY A 413 -12.89 -5.54 23.05
C GLY A 413 -12.56 -5.23 21.59
N GLY A 414 -11.83 -6.11 20.90
CA GLY A 414 -11.70 -6.10 19.45
C GLY A 414 -10.99 -4.87 18.89
N THR A 415 -9.85 -4.47 19.44
CA THR A 415 -9.17 -3.24 18.97
C THR A 415 -8.28 -3.49 17.75
N LEU A 416 -8.38 -2.68 16.70
CA LEU A 416 -7.47 -2.68 15.53
C LEU A 416 -7.07 -1.27 15.13
N GLY A 417 -5.78 -0.97 15.17
CA GLY A 417 -5.25 0.33 14.77
C GLY A 417 -4.60 1.08 15.93
N ALA A 418 -4.62 2.41 15.88
CA ALA A 418 -3.98 3.27 16.86
C ALA A 418 -5.01 3.98 17.76
N LYS A 419 -4.51 4.62 18.82
CA LYS A 419 -5.27 5.52 19.70
C LYS A 419 -6.51 4.87 20.37
N SER A 420 -6.48 3.57 20.64
CA SER A 420 -7.55 2.87 21.37
C SER A 420 -7.83 3.48 22.75
N ALA A 421 -6.78 3.87 23.48
CA ALA A 421 -6.88 4.59 24.75
C ALA A 421 -7.60 5.95 24.66
N GLN A 422 -7.79 6.50 23.45
CA GLN A 422 -8.51 7.76 23.20
C GLN A 422 -9.93 7.54 22.67
N GLY A 423 -10.45 6.30 22.73
CA GLY A 423 -11.80 5.95 22.29
C GLY A 423 -11.94 5.75 20.78
N HIS A 424 -10.88 5.29 20.12
CA HIS A 424 -10.89 4.95 18.69
C HIS A 424 -10.69 3.45 18.49
N SER A 425 -10.95 2.98 17.27
CA SER A 425 -10.37 1.72 16.78
C SER A 425 -10.89 0.44 17.48
N GLY A 426 -12.07 0.50 18.09
CA GLY A 426 -12.80 -0.67 18.61
C GLY A 426 -13.68 -1.31 17.55
N PHE A 427 -13.76 -2.64 17.53
CA PHE A 427 -14.49 -3.43 16.54
C PHE A 427 -15.28 -4.57 17.17
N ILE A 428 -16.34 -4.98 16.46
CA ILE A 428 -17.11 -6.19 16.74
C ILE A 428 -17.08 -7.07 15.50
N ALA A 429 -16.72 -8.34 15.65
CA ALA A 429 -16.88 -9.34 14.59
C ALA A 429 -18.37 -9.68 14.42
N GLU A 430 -18.90 -9.43 13.22
CA GLU A 430 -20.34 -9.59 12.93
C GLU A 430 -20.71 -11.01 12.53
N HIS A 431 -19.82 -11.71 11.84
CA HIS A 431 -20.06 -13.06 11.35
C HIS A 431 -18.83 -13.93 11.60
N TYR A 432 -18.92 -14.80 12.60
CA TYR A 432 -17.71 -15.35 13.22
C TYR A 432 -17.78 -16.82 13.70
N ARG A 433 -18.94 -17.50 13.76
CA ARG A 433 -19.06 -18.68 14.65
C ARG A 433 -19.28 -20.07 14.05
N ASN A 434 -19.27 -20.23 12.73
CA ASN A 434 -19.59 -21.53 12.11
C ASN A 434 -18.46 -22.10 11.22
N ASP A 435 -17.20 -21.81 11.56
CA ASP A 435 -16.07 -22.48 10.90
C ASP A 435 -15.64 -23.71 11.70
N VAL A 436 -15.46 -24.83 11.01
CA VAL A 436 -15.04 -26.10 11.62
C VAL A 436 -13.68 -26.00 12.33
N ARG A 437 -12.85 -25.02 11.96
CA ARG A 437 -11.54 -24.77 12.58
C ARG A 437 -11.65 -24.20 13.99
N GLN A 438 -12.78 -23.63 14.39
CA GLN A 438 -12.93 -23.06 15.72
C GLN A 438 -12.76 -24.12 16.82
N ALA A 439 -13.14 -25.37 16.54
CA ALA A 439 -12.94 -26.49 17.46
C ALA A 439 -11.45 -26.75 17.78
N LEU A 440 -10.54 -26.39 16.87
CA LEU A 440 -9.09 -26.57 17.05
C LEU A 440 -8.51 -25.63 18.13
N ALA A 441 -9.21 -24.55 18.47
CA ALA A 441 -8.79 -23.66 19.57
C ALA A 441 -8.73 -24.43 20.91
N ALA A 442 -9.74 -25.27 21.17
CA ALA A 442 -9.77 -26.11 22.37
C ALA A 442 -8.63 -27.15 22.36
N GLU A 443 -8.32 -27.74 21.20
CA GLU A 443 -7.19 -28.67 21.07
C GLU A 443 -5.85 -28.00 21.36
N TYR A 444 -5.66 -26.76 20.89
CA TYR A 444 -4.47 -25.97 21.20
C TYR A 444 -4.34 -25.67 22.71
N LEU A 445 -5.43 -25.29 23.38
CA LEU A 445 -5.41 -25.05 24.83
C LEU A 445 -5.10 -26.32 25.61
N SER A 446 -5.68 -27.46 25.23
CA SER A 446 -5.35 -28.76 25.83
C SER A 446 -3.87 -29.09 25.65
N TYR A 447 -3.30 -28.86 24.46
CA TYR A 447 -1.87 -29.04 24.22
C TYR A 447 -1.00 -28.20 25.16
N LEU A 448 -1.35 -26.92 25.36
CA LEU A 448 -0.62 -26.03 26.28
C LEU A 448 -0.70 -26.55 27.71
N ALA A 449 -1.87 -27.01 28.16
CA ALA A 449 -2.06 -27.55 29.50
C ALA A 449 -1.26 -28.85 29.72
N GLU A 450 -1.30 -29.78 28.77
CA GLU A 450 -0.57 -31.05 28.82
C GLU A 450 0.95 -30.88 28.79
N ASN A 451 1.44 -29.83 28.14
CA ASN A 451 2.87 -29.55 27.98
C ASN A 451 3.37 -28.39 28.85
N ARG A 452 2.55 -27.95 29.82
CA ARG A 452 2.72 -26.69 30.54
C ARG A 452 4.13 -26.51 31.10
N ASP A 453 4.60 -27.46 31.90
CA ASP A 453 5.88 -27.32 32.60
C ASP A 453 7.07 -27.22 31.64
N ARG A 454 7.06 -28.05 30.58
CA ARG A 454 8.11 -28.07 29.56
C ARG A 454 8.15 -26.77 28.76
N LEU A 455 7.00 -26.28 28.31
CA LEU A 455 6.90 -25.04 27.54
C LEU A 455 7.21 -23.82 28.41
N ARG A 456 6.70 -23.81 29.64
CA ARG A 456 7.00 -22.76 30.63
C ARG A 456 8.51 -22.65 30.85
N GLN A 457 9.19 -23.76 31.11
CA GLN A 457 10.63 -23.77 31.36
C GLN A 457 11.41 -23.27 30.13
N GLY A 458 11.01 -23.68 28.92
CA GLY A 458 11.63 -23.21 27.69
C GLY A 458 11.54 -21.69 27.48
N LEU A 459 10.46 -21.04 27.93
CA LEU A 459 10.34 -19.57 27.87
C LEU A 459 11.14 -18.87 28.97
N ILE A 460 11.18 -19.43 30.19
CA ILE A 460 11.98 -18.89 31.31
C ILE A 460 13.47 -18.92 30.97
N ASP A 461 13.95 -20.03 30.41
CA ASP A 461 15.36 -20.20 30.04
C ASP A 461 15.71 -19.53 28.70
N ALA A 462 14.72 -18.92 28.03
CA ALA A 462 14.83 -18.36 26.68
C ALA A 462 15.39 -19.35 25.63
N THR A 463 15.25 -20.65 25.86
CA THR A 463 15.70 -21.71 24.93
C THR A 463 14.60 -22.17 23.99
N PHE A 464 13.34 -21.90 24.33
CA PHE A 464 12.17 -22.38 23.62
C PHE A 464 12.16 -23.93 23.45
N GLY A 465 12.74 -24.63 24.43
CA GLY A 465 12.86 -26.09 24.42
C GLY A 465 13.97 -26.62 23.52
N THR A 466 14.88 -25.77 23.06
CA THR A 466 16.13 -26.16 22.40
C THR A 466 17.27 -26.28 23.43
N GLU A 467 18.45 -26.71 22.99
CA GLU A 467 19.66 -26.76 23.82
C GLU A 467 20.38 -25.41 23.95
N ALA A 468 19.97 -24.39 23.18
CA ALA A 468 20.63 -23.09 23.10
C ALA A 468 19.70 -21.96 23.55
N VAL A 469 20.26 -20.91 24.15
CA VAL A 469 19.53 -19.68 24.46
C VAL A 469 19.34 -18.88 23.16
N LEU A 470 18.09 -18.61 22.81
CA LEU A 470 17.71 -17.95 21.55
C LEU A 470 17.39 -16.45 21.72
N CYS A 471 17.01 -16.05 22.94
CA CYS A 471 16.69 -14.67 23.33
C CYS A 471 17.43 -14.31 24.64
N GLY A 472 18.68 -13.86 24.53
CA GLY A 472 19.55 -13.61 25.69
C GLY A 472 20.01 -12.16 25.86
N ALA A 473 19.80 -11.29 24.87
CA ALA A 473 20.34 -9.93 24.83
C ALA A 473 19.45 -8.84 25.46
#